data_AF-A0AAV8XRY4-F1
#
_entry.id   AF-A0AAV8XRY4-F1
#
_cell.length_a   1.000
_cell.length_b   1.000
_cell.length_c   1.000
_cell.angle_alpha   90.00
_cell.angle_beta   90.00
_cell.angle_gamma   90.00
#
_symmetry.space_group_name_H-M   'P 1'
#
loop_
_entity.id
_entity.type
_entity.pdbx_description
1 polymer ?
#
loop_
_entity_poly.entity_id
_entity_poly.type
_entity_poly.pdbx_seq_one_letter_code
_entity_poly.pdbx_strand_id
1 'polypeptide(L)'
;MITTNGGDLIRLEHIATKRNLHSHKEQAPITKKHYQVTGYGENGTGDANDVWRITIIGAQNGADVTAVSSKLKFVHYLQSCILTTSGKQLPKWAYEQQEVSCNPNLRDPNGVWNVEENIFEKLPNGQFFSGSQYRIYLLGNPVIWWSNLVFIFVFLAVSTANAIKQQRGYIKSFTDSHKQKIIACSWLFLGWLLHYVPFWAMGRVLYFHHYFPALLFSSMITGILLDYILEEVSTFFEKQTAKFIYQIILGLILSTMVYSFYLFSPLAYGMSGPSANEPNSTMHGLRWMDTWEF
;
A
#
# COMPACT_ATOMS: atom_id res chain seq x y z
N MET A 1 26.49 -13.81 22.24
CA MET A 1 25.46 -13.57 21.22
C MET A 1 25.74 -14.55 20.10
N ILE A 2 24.78 -15.39 19.69
CA ILE A 2 24.99 -16.34 18.59
C ILE A 2 24.70 -15.58 17.30
N THR A 3 25.73 -15.25 16.52
CA THR A 3 25.56 -14.68 15.18
C THR A 3 25.53 -15.82 14.16
N THR A 4 24.78 -15.64 13.09
CA THR A 4 24.76 -16.56 11.95
C THR A 4 25.64 -15.98 10.86
N ASN A 5 26.62 -16.76 10.42
CA ASN A 5 27.67 -16.30 9.52
C ASN A 5 27.64 -17.07 8.19
N GLY A 6 28.22 -16.45 7.16
CA GLY A 6 28.46 -17.13 5.88
C GLY A 6 29.34 -18.36 6.10
N GLY A 7 28.87 -19.52 5.64
CA GLY A 7 29.54 -20.82 5.79
C GLY A 7 28.92 -21.72 6.87
N ASP A 8 28.07 -21.19 7.74
CA ASP A 8 27.44 -21.94 8.82
C ASP A 8 26.49 -23.03 8.30
N LEU A 9 26.40 -24.11 9.06
CA LEU A 9 25.44 -25.20 8.85
C LEU A 9 24.27 -24.99 9.79
N ILE A 10 23.08 -24.76 9.23
CA ILE A 10 21.87 -24.47 9.97
C ILE A 10 20.76 -25.46 9.65
N ARG A 11 19.74 -25.47 10.52
CA ARG A 11 18.43 -26.07 10.24
C ARG A 11 17.39 -24.96 10.28
N LEU A 12 16.45 -24.99 9.34
CA LEU A 12 15.34 -24.04 9.27
C LEU A 12 14.08 -24.74 9.78
N GLU A 13 13.62 -24.37 10.97
CA GLU A 13 12.40 -24.91 11.57
C GLU A 13 11.22 -23.96 11.34
N HIS A 14 10.09 -24.49 10.89
CA HIS A 14 8.86 -23.73 10.78
C HIS A 14 8.17 -23.59 12.14
N ILE A 15 8.01 -22.35 12.62
CA ILE A 15 7.57 -22.05 13.99
C ILE A 15 6.20 -22.66 14.32
N ALA A 16 5.24 -22.60 13.40
CA ALA A 16 3.87 -23.04 13.66
C ALA A 16 3.70 -24.56 13.63
N THR A 17 4.43 -25.26 12.75
CA THR A 17 4.29 -26.73 12.58
C THR A 17 5.41 -27.53 13.21
N LYS A 18 6.48 -26.88 13.67
CA LYS A 18 7.66 -27.50 14.29
C LYS A 18 8.36 -28.54 13.41
N ARG A 19 8.24 -28.39 12.08
CA ARG A 19 8.88 -29.21 11.05
C ARG A 19 10.14 -28.51 10.54
N ASN A 20 11.18 -29.28 10.23
CA ASN A 20 12.42 -28.81 9.61
C ASN A 20 12.30 -28.78 8.09
N LEU A 21 12.94 -27.80 7.45
CA LEU A 21 13.13 -27.77 6.00
C LEU A 21 14.07 -28.90 5.59
N HIS A 22 13.58 -29.77 4.72
CA HIS A 22 14.21 -31.04 4.40
C HIS A 22 14.28 -31.28 2.90
N SER A 23 15.37 -31.88 2.42
CA SER A 23 15.47 -32.36 1.03
C SER A 23 16.07 -33.76 0.94
N HIS A 24 15.56 -34.59 0.05
CA HIS A 24 16.06 -35.94 -0.21
C HIS A 24 16.13 -36.20 -1.73
N LYS A 25 16.75 -37.32 -2.15
CA LYS A 25 16.96 -37.65 -3.58
C LYS A 25 15.70 -38.17 -4.29
N GLU A 26 14.54 -37.62 -3.98
CA GLU A 26 13.29 -37.86 -4.71
C GLU A 26 13.01 -36.69 -5.64
N GLN A 27 12.34 -36.97 -6.76
CA GLN A 27 12.06 -35.96 -7.77
C GLN A 27 11.02 -34.94 -7.27
N ALA A 28 11.24 -33.67 -7.59
CA ALA A 28 10.26 -32.63 -7.31
C ALA A 28 8.91 -32.89 -8.05
N PRO A 29 7.77 -32.42 -7.50
CA PRO A 29 6.45 -32.75 -8.02
C PRO A 29 6.24 -32.28 -9.47
N ILE A 30 6.76 -31.10 -9.84
CA ILE A 30 6.61 -30.54 -11.18
C ILE A 30 7.96 -30.53 -11.92
N THR A 31 9.02 -30.04 -11.28
CA THR A 31 10.33 -29.93 -11.95
C THR A 31 11.17 -31.19 -11.75
N LYS A 32 10.95 -32.21 -12.59
CA LYS A 32 11.58 -33.54 -12.47
C LYS A 32 13.11 -33.59 -12.44
N LYS A 33 13.79 -32.52 -12.85
CA LYS A 33 15.26 -32.39 -12.76
C LYS A 33 15.75 -31.92 -11.39
N HIS A 34 14.85 -31.44 -10.53
CA HIS A 34 15.15 -30.98 -9.18
C HIS A 34 14.76 -32.04 -8.14
N TYR A 35 15.32 -31.90 -6.96
CA TYR A 35 14.93 -32.71 -5.80
C TYR A 35 13.79 -32.06 -5.03
N GLN A 36 12.95 -32.90 -4.43
CA GLN A 36 11.83 -32.46 -3.60
C GLN A 36 12.36 -31.78 -2.32
N VAL A 37 11.68 -30.69 -1.94
CA VAL A 37 11.85 -30.02 -0.65
C VAL A 37 10.55 -30.15 0.13
N THR A 38 10.64 -30.50 1.41
CA THR A 38 9.50 -30.83 2.27
C THR A 38 9.72 -30.29 3.69
N GLY A 39 8.68 -30.39 4.54
CA GLY A 39 8.81 -30.26 5.99
C GLY A 39 8.88 -31.64 6.64
N TYR A 40 9.96 -31.95 7.34
CA TYR A 40 10.18 -33.26 7.99
C TYR A 40 10.52 -33.11 9.48
N GLY A 41 10.47 -34.22 10.23
CA GLY A 41 10.79 -34.22 11.66
C GLY A 41 9.69 -33.64 12.55
N GLU A 42 9.88 -33.61 13.87
CA GLU A 42 8.92 -33.01 14.84
C GLU A 42 9.67 -32.32 15.99
N ASN A 43 9.19 -31.16 16.43
CA ASN A 43 9.79 -30.39 17.54
C ASN A 43 11.31 -30.14 17.33
N GLY A 44 11.71 -29.83 16.10
CA GLY A 44 13.11 -29.60 15.72
C GLY A 44 13.97 -30.87 15.65
N THR A 45 13.44 -32.03 16.03
CA THR A 45 14.11 -33.33 15.84
C THR A 45 14.04 -33.74 14.37
N GLY A 46 15.15 -34.22 13.85
CA GLY A 46 15.34 -34.38 12.41
C GLY A 46 16.63 -35.12 12.09
N ASP A 47 16.93 -35.30 10.81
CA ASP A 47 18.08 -36.06 10.34
C ASP A 47 19.16 -35.15 9.71
N ALA A 48 20.12 -35.75 9.00
CA ALA A 48 21.19 -35.01 8.33
C ALA A 48 20.73 -34.34 7.02
N ASN A 49 19.53 -34.65 6.52
CA ASN A 49 18.91 -34.06 5.33
C ASN A 49 18.12 -32.76 5.66
N ASP A 50 18.19 -32.30 6.91
CA ASP A 50 17.63 -31.01 7.33
C ASP A 50 18.68 -29.90 7.35
N VAL A 51 19.94 -30.23 7.02
CA VAL A 51 21.10 -29.35 7.21
C VAL A 51 21.40 -28.56 5.93
N TRP A 52 21.40 -27.24 6.06
CA TRP A 52 21.65 -26.30 4.98
C TRP A 52 22.86 -25.42 5.30
N ARG A 53 23.78 -25.31 4.35
CA ARG A 53 24.90 -24.37 4.40
C ARG A 53 24.49 -23.01 3.88
N ILE A 54 24.74 -21.96 4.64
CA ILE A 54 24.52 -20.59 4.20
C ILE A 54 25.72 -20.11 3.39
N THR A 55 25.48 -19.50 2.24
CA THR A 55 26.50 -18.78 1.46
C THR A 55 26.01 -17.37 1.17
N ILE A 56 26.83 -16.36 1.46
CA ILE A 56 26.50 -14.96 1.21
C ILE A 56 27.11 -14.54 -0.13
N ILE A 57 26.30 -13.96 -1.01
CA ILE A 57 26.77 -13.50 -2.33
C ILE A 57 27.58 -12.22 -2.16
N GLY A 58 28.82 -12.21 -2.65
CA GLY A 58 29.69 -11.04 -2.61
C GLY A 58 30.42 -10.82 -1.28
N ALA A 59 30.33 -11.77 -0.34
CA ALA A 59 31.07 -11.75 0.92
C ALA A 59 31.90 -13.03 1.10
N GLN A 60 32.96 -12.94 1.91
CA GLN A 60 33.76 -14.11 2.31
C GLN A 60 33.05 -14.91 3.41
N ASN A 61 33.46 -16.18 3.59
CA ASN A 61 33.01 -16.99 4.71
C ASN A 61 33.37 -16.30 6.04
N GLY A 62 32.48 -16.37 7.02
CA GLY A 62 32.60 -15.68 8.30
C GLY A 62 31.96 -14.28 8.35
N ALA A 63 31.44 -13.76 7.23
CA ALA A 63 30.66 -12.51 7.25
C ALA A 63 29.29 -12.72 7.94
N ASP A 64 28.88 -11.73 8.75
CA ASP A 64 27.60 -11.78 9.47
C ASP A 64 26.41 -11.70 8.50
N VAL A 65 25.39 -12.53 8.72
CA VAL A 65 24.11 -12.44 8.02
C VAL A 65 23.29 -11.28 8.57
N THR A 66 22.91 -10.36 7.69
CA THR A 66 22.11 -9.18 8.00
C THR A 66 20.76 -9.22 7.27
N ALA A 67 19.68 -8.90 7.98
CA ALA A 67 18.34 -8.82 7.40
C ALA A 67 18.27 -7.74 6.30
N VAL A 68 17.57 -8.05 5.21
CA VAL A 68 17.33 -7.25 4.00
C VAL A 68 18.55 -6.88 3.16
N SER A 69 19.71 -6.65 3.77
CA SER A 69 20.96 -6.36 3.04
C SER A 69 21.65 -7.60 2.50
N SER A 70 21.63 -8.72 3.23
CA SER A 70 22.36 -9.93 2.81
C SER A 70 21.60 -10.71 1.75
N LYS A 71 22.29 -11.03 0.65
CA LYS A 71 21.83 -11.96 -0.38
C LYS A 71 22.40 -13.34 -0.10
N LEU A 72 21.52 -14.28 0.23
CA LEU A 72 21.84 -15.60 0.75
C LEU A 72 21.55 -16.69 -0.28
N LYS A 73 22.31 -17.77 -0.20
CA LYS A 73 22.04 -19.05 -0.85
C LYS A 73 22.04 -20.14 0.22
N PHE A 74 21.04 -21.00 0.21
CA PHE A 74 20.97 -22.18 1.06
C PHE A 74 21.36 -23.41 0.23
N VAL A 75 22.51 -24.00 0.55
CA VAL A 75 23.03 -25.18 -0.14
C VAL A 75 22.84 -26.39 0.75
N HIS A 76 22.09 -27.39 0.26
CA HIS A 76 21.84 -28.61 1.00
C HIS A 76 23.15 -29.37 1.27
N TYR A 77 23.41 -29.72 2.54
CA TYR A 77 24.71 -30.22 2.96
C TYR A 77 25.09 -31.57 2.33
N LEU A 78 24.15 -32.50 2.23
CA LEU A 78 24.40 -33.86 1.73
C LEU A 78 24.19 -34.03 0.22
N GLN A 79 23.32 -33.20 -0.39
CA GLN A 79 22.81 -33.41 -1.77
C GLN A 79 23.54 -32.47 -2.73
N SER A 80 24.27 -31.48 -2.20
CA SER A 80 24.98 -30.45 -2.96
C SER A 80 24.07 -29.74 -3.98
N CYS A 81 22.83 -29.44 -3.57
CA CYS A 81 21.84 -28.71 -4.36
C CYS A 81 21.47 -27.39 -3.68
N ILE A 82 20.99 -26.41 -4.44
CA ILE A 82 20.58 -25.09 -3.94
C ILE A 82 19.07 -25.01 -3.77
N LEU A 83 18.61 -24.46 -2.66
CA LEU A 83 17.20 -24.15 -2.45
C LEU A 83 16.76 -23.06 -3.43
N THR A 84 15.74 -23.32 -4.23
CA THR A 84 15.30 -22.41 -5.29
C THR A 84 13.78 -22.45 -5.46
N THR A 85 13.26 -21.42 -6.13
CA THR A 85 11.90 -21.43 -6.68
C THR A 85 11.98 -21.87 -8.14
N SER A 86 11.16 -22.85 -8.56
CA SER A 86 11.21 -23.33 -9.95
C SER A 86 10.48 -22.41 -10.94
N GLY A 87 9.74 -21.40 -10.42
CA GLY A 87 8.87 -20.53 -11.19
C GLY A 87 7.60 -21.21 -11.72
N LYS A 88 7.41 -22.51 -11.42
CA LYS A 88 6.22 -23.26 -11.83
C LYS A 88 5.18 -23.27 -10.72
N GLN A 89 3.92 -23.24 -11.13
CA GLN A 89 2.78 -23.34 -10.24
C GLN A 89 2.49 -24.81 -9.89
N LEU A 90 2.22 -25.08 -8.61
CA LEU A 90 1.78 -26.38 -8.13
C LEU A 90 0.29 -26.59 -8.45
N PRO A 91 -0.20 -27.85 -8.47
CA PRO A 91 -1.59 -28.14 -8.78
C PRO A 91 -2.55 -27.75 -7.63
N LYS A 92 -3.86 -27.87 -7.87
CA LYS A 92 -4.92 -27.48 -6.91
C LYS A 92 -4.80 -28.09 -5.52
N TRP A 93 -4.27 -29.31 -5.39
CA TRP A 93 -4.05 -29.95 -4.08
C TRP A 93 -3.04 -29.18 -3.21
N ALA A 94 -2.20 -28.33 -3.81
CA ALA A 94 -1.21 -27.48 -3.15
C ALA A 94 -1.63 -25.99 -3.15
N TYR A 95 -2.93 -25.71 -3.26
CA TYR A 95 -3.48 -24.36 -3.27
C TYR A 95 -2.86 -23.46 -4.37
N GLU A 96 -2.41 -24.05 -5.48
CA GLU A 96 -1.91 -23.31 -6.65
C GLU A 96 -0.74 -22.36 -6.33
N GLN A 97 0.06 -22.69 -5.31
CA GLN A 97 1.26 -21.96 -4.90
C GLN A 97 2.46 -22.18 -5.84
N GLN A 98 3.55 -21.44 -5.66
CA GLN A 98 4.79 -21.68 -6.42
C GLN A 98 5.58 -22.88 -5.87
N GLU A 99 6.19 -23.67 -6.75
CA GLU A 99 7.03 -24.81 -6.36
C GLU A 99 8.40 -24.34 -5.83
N VAL A 100 8.68 -24.74 -4.58
CA VAL A 100 10.02 -24.69 -3.97
C VAL A 100 10.68 -26.06 -4.14
N SER A 101 11.94 -26.07 -4.59
CA SER A 101 12.66 -27.31 -4.88
C SER A 101 14.17 -27.13 -4.66
N CYS A 102 14.93 -28.23 -4.68
CA CYS A 102 16.39 -28.19 -4.56
C CYS A 102 17.04 -28.48 -5.91
N ASN A 103 17.70 -27.49 -6.51
CA ASN A 103 18.28 -27.58 -7.84
C ASN A 103 19.75 -28.04 -7.76
N PRO A 104 20.16 -29.12 -8.42
CA PRO A 104 21.56 -29.54 -8.47
C PRO A 104 22.51 -28.49 -9.09
N ASN A 105 21.99 -27.54 -9.87
CA ASN A 105 22.77 -26.43 -10.41
C ASN A 105 22.91 -25.28 -9.40
N LEU A 106 24.05 -25.21 -8.70
CA LEU A 106 24.34 -24.18 -7.70
C LEU A 106 24.42 -22.73 -8.24
N ARG A 107 24.52 -22.57 -9.57
CA ARG A 107 24.57 -21.25 -10.23
C ARG A 107 23.18 -20.71 -10.60
N ASP A 108 22.12 -21.35 -10.14
CA ASP A 108 20.74 -20.90 -10.36
C ASP A 108 20.52 -19.46 -9.84
N PRO A 109 20.11 -18.50 -10.70
CA PRO A 109 19.79 -17.14 -10.28
C PRO A 109 18.54 -17.06 -9.39
N ASN A 110 17.62 -18.02 -9.47
CA ASN A 110 16.40 -18.03 -8.66
C ASN A 110 16.62 -18.60 -7.25
N GLY A 111 17.82 -19.11 -6.95
CA GLY A 111 18.20 -19.64 -5.64
C GLY A 111 18.75 -18.59 -4.67
N VAL A 112 18.47 -17.30 -4.91
CA VAL A 112 18.90 -16.19 -4.06
C VAL A 112 17.77 -15.76 -3.14
N TRP A 113 18.05 -15.71 -1.85
CA TRP A 113 17.11 -15.41 -0.79
C TRP A 113 17.61 -14.24 0.06
N ASN A 114 16.73 -13.59 0.79
CA ASN A 114 17.06 -12.61 1.82
C ASN A 114 16.18 -12.83 3.05
N VAL A 115 16.64 -12.38 4.20
CA VAL A 115 15.85 -12.39 5.44
C VAL A 115 15.12 -11.06 5.53
N GLU A 116 13.80 -11.05 5.41
CA GLU A 116 13.00 -9.82 5.55
C GLU A 116 12.85 -9.43 7.02
N GLU A 117 12.49 -10.39 7.87
CA GLU A 117 12.17 -10.15 9.27
C GLU A 117 13.02 -11.03 10.20
N ASN A 118 13.49 -10.47 11.33
CA ASN A 118 14.21 -11.21 12.37
C ASN A 118 13.68 -10.81 13.75
N ILE A 119 13.05 -11.77 14.44
CA ILE A 119 12.48 -11.58 15.78
C ILE A 119 13.29 -12.44 16.77
N PHE A 120 13.91 -11.81 17.76
CA PHE A 120 14.69 -12.51 18.78
C PHE A 120 14.63 -11.80 20.13
N GLU A 121 14.00 -12.42 21.12
CA GLU A 121 13.67 -11.81 22.43
C GLU A 121 14.89 -11.31 23.24
N LYS A 122 16.07 -11.91 23.03
CA LYS A 122 17.30 -11.53 23.74
C LYS A 122 18.10 -10.45 23.01
N LEU A 123 17.70 -10.08 21.79
CA LEU A 123 18.17 -8.85 21.18
C LEU A 123 17.24 -7.74 21.71
N PRO A 124 17.77 -6.57 22.10
CA PRO A 124 16.90 -5.45 22.42
C PRO A 124 15.95 -5.26 21.24
N ASN A 125 14.64 -5.29 21.50
CA ASN A 125 13.61 -5.09 20.47
C ASN A 125 13.97 -3.83 19.68
N GLY A 126 14.47 -4.05 18.47
CA GLY A 126 15.24 -3.06 17.75
C GLY A 126 15.43 -3.52 16.31
N GLN A 127 14.32 -3.74 15.63
CA GLN A 127 14.33 -3.96 14.19
C GLN A 127 14.28 -2.59 13.51
N PHE A 128 15.45 -2.11 13.07
CA PHE A 128 15.54 -0.86 12.31
C PHE A 128 15.21 -1.11 10.84
N PHE A 129 13.92 -1.23 10.54
CA PHE A 129 13.37 -0.96 9.21
C PHE A 129 12.88 0.49 9.19
N SER A 130 13.80 1.44 9.02
CA SER A 130 13.56 2.87 9.27
C SER A 130 13.14 3.14 10.73
N GLY A 131 14.00 3.82 11.49
CA GLY A 131 13.66 4.20 12.86
C GLY A 131 12.34 4.98 12.91
N SER A 132 11.38 4.51 13.70
CA SER A 132 10.86 5.29 14.82
C SER A 132 9.80 4.53 15.63
N GLN A 133 9.54 5.02 16.85
CA GLN A 133 8.29 4.83 17.59
C GLN A 133 7.03 5.26 16.81
N TYR A 134 7.17 5.68 15.55
CA TYR A 134 6.11 6.23 14.73
C TYR A 134 5.67 5.26 13.63
N ARG A 135 4.36 5.02 13.55
CA ARG A 135 3.68 4.26 12.49
C ARG A 135 3.07 5.23 11.50
N ILE A 136 3.19 4.95 10.20
CA ILE A 136 2.60 5.75 9.13
C ILE A 136 1.41 5.00 8.58
N TYR A 137 0.29 5.68 8.38
CA TYR A 137 -0.92 5.10 7.83
C TYR A 137 -1.42 5.91 6.64
N LEU A 138 -1.52 5.28 5.48
CA LEU A 138 -1.94 5.93 4.25
C LEU A 138 -3.46 6.10 4.23
N LEU A 139 -3.94 7.15 4.90
CA LEU A 139 -5.32 7.61 4.82
C LEU A 139 -5.34 9.02 4.22
N GLY A 140 -6.19 9.23 3.22
CA GLY A 140 -6.43 10.56 2.69
C GLY A 140 -7.15 11.45 3.72
N ASN A 141 -6.95 12.77 3.65
CA ASN A 141 -7.68 13.68 4.53
C ASN A 141 -9.20 13.55 4.30
N PRO A 142 -9.97 13.10 5.30
CA PRO A 142 -11.38 12.75 5.11
C PRO A 142 -12.26 13.96 4.76
N VAL A 143 -11.91 15.15 5.25
CA VAL A 143 -12.61 16.39 4.92
C VAL A 143 -12.48 16.68 3.42
N ILE A 144 -11.28 16.53 2.86
CA ILE A 144 -11.04 16.73 1.42
C ILE A 144 -11.75 15.65 0.61
N TRP A 145 -11.66 14.38 1.02
CA TRP A 145 -12.24 13.26 0.31
C TRP A 145 -13.77 13.36 0.21
N TRP A 146 -14.43 13.58 1.35
CA TRP A 146 -15.88 13.73 1.37
C TRP A 146 -16.35 15.01 0.69
N SER A 147 -15.62 16.11 0.85
CA SER A 147 -15.91 17.36 0.11
C SER A 147 -15.86 17.12 -1.39
N ASN A 148 -14.78 16.52 -1.91
CA ASN A 148 -14.66 16.21 -3.34
C ASN A 148 -15.79 15.31 -3.85
N LEU A 149 -16.18 14.30 -3.07
CA LEU A 149 -17.29 13.44 -3.43
C LEU A 149 -18.61 14.23 -3.52
N VAL A 150 -18.90 15.07 -2.53
CA VAL A 150 -20.07 15.96 -2.54
C VAL A 150 -20.03 16.90 -3.75
N PHE A 151 -18.87 17.50 -4.04
CA PHE A 151 -18.73 18.44 -5.16
C PHE A 151 -18.85 17.77 -6.53
N ILE A 152 -18.54 16.47 -6.67
CA ILE A 152 -18.88 15.71 -7.88
C ILE A 152 -20.41 15.66 -8.06
N PHE A 153 -21.17 15.37 -7.00
CA PHE A 153 -22.64 15.38 -7.07
C PHE A 153 -23.20 16.78 -7.33
N VAL A 154 -22.65 17.80 -6.68
CA VAL A 154 -23.04 19.21 -6.93
C VAL A 154 -22.73 19.60 -8.37
N PHE A 155 -21.60 19.19 -8.93
CA PHE A 155 -21.26 19.44 -10.33
C PHE A 155 -22.29 18.83 -11.28
N LEU A 156 -22.69 17.57 -11.05
CA LEU A 156 -23.72 16.91 -11.85
C LEU A 156 -25.08 17.62 -11.74
N ALA A 157 -25.45 18.04 -10.52
CA ALA A 157 -26.69 18.78 -10.28
C ALA A 157 -26.69 20.15 -10.97
N VAL A 158 -25.62 20.94 -10.82
CA VAL A 158 -25.45 22.26 -11.43
C VAL A 158 -25.43 22.14 -12.95
N SER A 159 -24.70 21.18 -13.51
CA SER A 159 -24.64 20.95 -14.95
C SER A 159 -26.00 20.54 -15.52
N THR A 160 -26.74 19.68 -14.81
CA THR A 160 -28.10 19.28 -15.20
C THR A 160 -29.07 20.45 -15.14
N ALA A 161 -29.05 21.23 -14.05
CA ALA A 161 -29.90 22.41 -13.91
C ALA A 161 -29.61 23.44 -15.01
N ASN A 162 -28.34 23.66 -15.35
CA ASN A 162 -27.92 24.56 -16.41
C ASN A 162 -28.34 24.06 -17.80
N ALA A 163 -28.21 22.76 -18.07
CA ALA A 163 -28.70 22.14 -19.31
C ALA A 163 -30.23 22.31 -19.46
N ILE A 164 -30.99 22.10 -18.37
CA ILE A 164 -32.45 22.31 -18.37
C ILE A 164 -32.79 23.78 -18.61
N LYS A 165 -32.12 24.73 -17.94
CA LYS A 165 -32.34 26.17 -18.13
C LYS A 165 -32.05 26.60 -19.56
N GLN A 166 -31.00 26.03 -20.18
CA GLN A 166 -30.66 26.27 -21.58
C GLN A 166 -31.74 25.71 -22.52
N GLN A 167 -32.18 24.46 -22.32
CA GLN A 167 -33.22 23.84 -23.14
C GLN A 167 -34.56 24.57 -23.05
N ARG A 168 -34.89 25.15 -21.89
CA ARG A 168 -36.11 25.95 -21.67
C ARG A 168 -35.99 27.40 -22.15
N GLY A 169 -34.81 27.83 -22.61
CA GLY A 169 -34.59 29.19 -23.11
C GLY A 169 -34.52 30.28 -22.02
N TYR A 170 -34.35 29.92 -20.75
CA TYR A 170 -34.19 30.90 -19.66
C TYR A 170 -32.83 31.60 -19.70
N ILE A 171 -31.81 30.96 -20.26
CA ILE A 171 -30.45 31.52 -20.39
C ILE A 171 -30.18 31.75 -21.89
N LYS A 172 -30.16 33.02 -22.32
CA LYS A 172 -29.80 33.39 -23.70
C LYS A 172 -28.30 33.34 -23.96
N SER A 173 -27.48 33.63 -22.95
CA SER A 173 -26.03 33.41 -22.96
C SER A 173 -25.54 33.37 -21.51
N PHE A 174 -24.73 32.38 -21.16
CA PHE A 174 -23.93 32.45 -19.94
C PHE A 174 -22.94 33.61 -20.06
N THR A 175 -22.52 34.19 -18.93
CA THR A 175 -21.27 34.96 -18.90
C THR A 175 -20.16 34.04 -19.41
N ASP A 176 -19.30 34.53 -20.32
CA ASP A 176 -18.23 33.70 -20.93
C ASP A 176 -17.38 32.98 -19.87
N SER A 177 -17.17 33.62 -18.71
CA SER A 177 -16.52 33.04 -17.53
C SER A 177 -17.23 31.78 -16.99
N HIS A 178 -18.53 31.85 -16.70
CA HIS A 178 -19.29 30.70 -16.16
C HIS A 178 -19.32 29.52 -17.12
N LYS A 179 -19.46 29.81 -18.43
CA LYS A 179 -19.42 28.77 -19.46
C LYS A 179 -18.06 28.07 -19.50
N GLN A 180 -16.97 28.83 -19.44
CA GLN A 180 -15.61 28.26 -19.40
C GLN A 180 -15.40 27.38 -18.17
N LYS A 181 -15.86 27.79 -16.98
CA LYS A 181 -15.77 26.99 -15.75
C LYS A 181 -16.50 25.66 -15.85
N ILE A 182 -17.73 25.64 -16.36
CA ILE A 182 -18.51 24.40 -16.56
C ILE A 182 -17.85 23.46 -17.58
N ILE A 183 -17.31 24.02 -18.67
CA ILE A 183 -16.56 23.22 -19.67
C ILE A 183 -15.30 22.64 -19.04
N ALA A 184 -14.56 23.42 -18.26
CA ALA A 184 -13.37 22.94 -17.54
C ALA A 184 -13.72 21.81 -16.57
N CYS A 185 -14.75 21.97 -15.74
CA CYS A 185 -15.23 20.89 -14.85
C CYS A 185 -15.65 19.64 -15.62
N SER A 186 -16.24 19.78 -16.82
CA SER A 186 -16.62 18.65 -17.66
C SER A 186 -15.40 17.85 -18.16
N TRP A 187 -14.34 18.53 -18.60
CA TRP A 187 -13.09 17.88 -18.98
C TRP A 187 -12.39 17.22 -17.79
N LEU A 188 -12.39 17.85 -16.63
CA LEU A 188 -11.83 17.28 -15.40
C LEU A 188 -12.65 16.07 -14.93
N PHE A 189 -13.97 16.10 -15.07
CA PHE A 189 -14.84 14.98 -14.74
C PHE A 189 -14.60 13.79 -15.68
N LEU A 190 -14.38 14.04 -16.97
CA LEU A 190 -13.93 13.01 -17.90
C LEU A 190 -12.56 12.44 -17.49
N GLY A 191 -11.62 13.31 -17.07
CA GLY A 191 -10.34 12.90 -16.52
C GLY A 191 -10.49 11.99 -15.28
N TRP A 192 -11.38 12.35 -14.36
CA TRP A 192 -11.73 11.54 -13.18
C TRP A 192 -12.29 10.17 -13.60
N LEU A 193 -13.24 10.13 -14.54
CA LEU A 193 -13.82 8.87 -15.04
C LEU A 193 -12.74 7.96 -15.65
N LEU A 194 -11.89 8.50 -16.52
CA LEU A 194 -10.81 7.73 -17.16
C LEU A 194 -9.79 7.20 -16.17
N HIS A 195 -9.59 7.86 -15.03
CA HIS A 195 -8.66 7.41 -13.99
C HIS A 195 -9.33 6.63 -12.85
N TYR A 196 -10.65 6.46 -12.87
CA TYR A 196 -11.36 5.71 -11.83
C TYR A 196 -12.07 4.48 -12.37
N VAL A 197 -12.82 4.62 -13.46
CA VAL A 197 -13.67 3.55 -14.02
C VAL A 197 -12.87 2.32 -14.47
N PRO A 198 -11.69 2.43 -15.14
CA PRO A 198 -10.95 1.25 -15.57
C PRO A 198 -10.52 0.30 -14.45
N PHE A 199 -10.38 0.82 -13.21
CA PHE A 199 -10.00 -0.01 -12.07
C PHE A 199 -11.09 -1.00 -11.65
N TRP A 200 -12.36 -0.74 -11.97
CA TRP A 200 -13.46 -1.68 -11.69
C TRP A 200 -13.42 -2.93 -12.57
N ALA A 201 -12.79 -2.86 -13.75
CA ALA A 201 -12.64 -3.99 -14.66
C ALA A 201 -11.33 -4.78 -14.43
N MET A 202 -10.47 -4.33 -13.52
CA MET A 202 -9.15 -4.90 -13.34
C MET A 202 -9.17 -6.07 -12.34
N GLY A 203 -8.77 -7.27 -12.79
CA GLY A 203 -8.78 -8.49 -11.97
C GLY A 203 -7.57 -8.70 -11.04
N ARG A 204 -6.83 -7.63 -10.70
CA ARG A 204 -5.65 -7.72 -9.80
C ARG A 204 -5.92 -6.96 -8.51
N VAL A 205 -5.12 -7.23 -7.48
CA VAL A 205 -5.20 -6.51 -6.21
C VAL A 205 -4.91 -5.02 -6.43
N LEU A 206 -5.79 -4.17 -5.90
CA LEU A 206 -5.69 -2.72 -5.96
C LEU A 206 -5.53 -2.16 -4.55
N TYR A 207 -4.79 -1.06 -4.46
CA TYR A 207 -4.49 -0.36 -3.22
C TYR A 207 -4.89 1.10 -3.31
N PHE A 208 -5.02 1.77 -2.16
CA PHE A 208 -5.52 3.13 -2.02
C PHE A 208 -4.81 4.17 -2.92
N HIS A 209 -3.49 4.03 -3.12
CA HIS A 209 -2.70 4.93 -3.96
C HIS A 209 -3.09 4.92 -5.45
N HIS A 210 -3.76 3.87 -5.93
CA HIS A 210 -4.27 3.83 -7.32
C HIS A 210 -5.33 4.91 -7.57
N TYR A 211 -6.02 5.38 -6.52
CA TYR A 211 -7.03 6.43 -6.63
C TYR A 211 -6.43 7.84 -6.73
N PHE A 212 -5.14 8.04 -6.41
CA PHE A 212 -4.55 9.39 -6.31
C PHE A 212 -4.64 10.23 -7.59
N PRO A 213 -4.46 9.67 -8.81
CA PRO A 213 -4.69 10.42 -10.03
C PRO A 213 -6.14 10.90 -10.16
N ALA A 214 -7.12 10.05 -9.87
CA ALA A 214 -8.53 10.44 -9.88
C ALA A 214 -8.82 11.51 -8.80
N LEU A 215 -8.26 11.35 -7.60
CA LEU A 215 -8.39 12.34 -6.52
C LEU A 215 -7.96 13.74 -6.96
N LEU A 216 -6.85 13.87 -7.70
CA LEU A 216 -6.38 15.16 -8.22
C LEU A 216 -7.45 15.84 -9.09
N PHE A 217 -8.03 15.11 -10.05
CA PHE A 217 -9.10 15.64 -10.90
C PHE A 217 -10.31 16.06 -10.06
N SER A 218 -10.71 15.26 -9.07
CA SER A 218 -11.83 15.61 -8.18
C SER A 218 -11.57 16.88 -7.37
N SER A 219 -10.35 17.08 -6.85
CA SER A 219 -9.97 18.30 -6.12
C SER A 219 -10.00 19.55 -7.01
N MET A 220 -9.58 19.43 -8.27
CA MET A 220 -9.65 20.53 -9.22
C MET A 220 -11.10 20.91 -9.56
N ILE A 221 -11.99 19.93 -9.71
CA ILE A 221 -13.43 20.17 -9.90
C ILE A 221 -13.98 20.93 -8.70
N THR A 222 -13.67 20.51 -7.48
CA THR A 222 -14.09 21.20 -6.25
C THR A 222 -13.64 22.65 -6.25
N GLY A 223 -12.39 22.94 -6.60
CA GLY A 223 -11.86 24.30 -6.63
C GLY A 223 -12.59 25.21 -7.62
N ILE A 224 -12.76 24.76 -8.87
CA ILE A 224 -13.44 25.56 -9.91
C ILE A 224 -14.93 25.72 -9.59
N LEU A 225 -15.59 24.66 -9.12
CA LEU A 225 -17.01 24.70 -8.80
C LEU A 225 -17.30 25.54 -7.56
N LEU A 226 -16.44 25.49 -6.55
CA LEU A 226 -16.53 26.37 -5.39
C LEU A 226 -16.45 27.84 -5.80
N ASP A 227 -15.49 28.19 -6.65
CA ASP A 227 -15.34 29.55 -7.16
C ASP A 227 -16.56 29.99 -7.99
N TYR A 228 -17.11 29.09 -8.84
CA TYR A 228 -18.38 29.32 -9.54
C TYR A 228 -19.55 29.59 -8.58
N ILE A 229 -19.71 28.77 -7.53
CA ILE A 229 -20.79 28.93 -6.54
C ILE A 229 -20.61 30.24 -5.77
N LEU A 230 -19.39 30.58 -5.36
CA LEU A 230 -19.11 31.81 -4.61
C LEU A 230 -19.39 33.06 -5.45
N GLU A 231 -19.06 33.04 -6.75
CA GLU A 231 -19.41 34.13 -7.67
C GLU A 231 -20.93 34.26 -7.82
N GLU A 232 -21.66 33.16 -8.02
CA GLU A 232 -23.12 33.16 -8.12
C GLU A 232 -23.77 33.67 -6.83
N VAL A 233 -23.33 33.20 -5.66
CA VAL A 233 -23.81 33.68 -4.35
C VAL A 233 -23.53 35.18 -4.17
N SER A 234 -22.38 35.65 -4.63
CA SER A 234 -21.99 37.06 -4.56
C SER A 234 -22.91 37.98 -5.38
N THR A 235 -23.60 37.46 -6.41
CA THR A 235 -24.54 38.26 -7.21
C THR A 235 -25.82 38.65 -6.46
N PHE A 236 -26.17 37.94 -5.38
CA PHE A 236 -27.37 38.23 -4.58
C PHE A 236 -27.19 39.40 -3.61
N PHE A 237 -25.96 39.88 -3.42
CA PHE A 237 -25.62 40.92 -2.44
C PHE A 237 -25.04 42.17 -3.11
N GLU A 238 -25.08 43.29 -2.40
CA GLU A 238 -24.38 44.51 -2.82
C GLU A 238 -22.87 44.29 -2.89
N LYS A 239 -22.19 44.98 -3.81
CA LYS A 239 -20.76 44.75 -4.15
C LYS A 239 -19.82 44.73 -2.94
N GLN A 240 -20.05 45.60 -1.95
CA GLN A 240 -19.20 45.67 -0.75
C GLN A 240 -19.41 44.44 0.15
N THR A 241 -20.67 44.13 0.44
CA THR A 241 -21.08 42.97 1.25
C THR A 241 -20.72 41.65 0.58
N ALA A 242 -20.90 41.55 -0.73
CA ALA A 242 -20.53 40.38 -1.53
C ALA A 242 -19.03 40.06 -1.42
N LYS A 243 -18.16 41.07 -1.56
CA LYS A 243 -16.71 40.89 -1.39
C LYS A 243 -16.36 40.44 0.03
N PHE A 244 -16.99 41.03 1.04
CA PHE A 244 -16.76 40.64 2.43
C PHE A 244 -17.17 39.19 2.71
N ILE A 245 -18.37 38.80 2.26
CA ILE A 245 -18.88 37.43 2.37
C ILE A 245 -17.96 36.45 1.64
N TYR A 246 -17.55 36.76 0.41
CA TYR A 246 -16.63 35.93 -0.37
C TYR A 246 -15.34 35.65 0.41
N GLN A 247 -14.71 36.69 0.95
CA GLN A 247 -13.46 36.56 1.72
C GLN A 247 -13.65 35.76 3.01
N ILE A 248 -14.77 35.95 3.71
CA ILE A 248 -15.09 35.16 4.91
C ILE A 248 -15.26 33.68 4.57
N ILE A 249 -16.06 33.36 3.56
CA ILE A 249 -16.33 31.96 3.21
C ILE A 249 -15.03 31.30 2.74
N LEU A 250 -14.26 31.96 1.88
CA LEU A 250 -12.97 31.46 1.42
C LEU A 250 -12.00 31.24 2.59
N GLY A 251 -11.92 32.20 3.52
CA GLY A 251 -11.10 32.10 4.72
C GLY A 251 -11.49 30.93 5.62
N LEU A 252 -12.79 30.71 5.83
CA LEU A 252 -13.31 29.57 6.60
C LEU A 252 -12.98 28.24 5.95
N ILE A 253 -13.12 28.13 4.63
CA ILE A 253 -12.78 26.91 3.88
C ILE A 253 -11.28 26.62 3.98
N LEU A 254 -10.43 27.61 3.71
CA LEU A 254 -8.98 27.45 3.80
C LEU A 254 -8.53 27.11 5.23
N SER A 255 -9.10 27.78 6.24
CA SER A 255 -8.83 27.49 7.65
C SER A 255 -9.21 26.06 8.02
N THR A 256 -10.38 25.59 7.56
CA THR A 256 -10.82 24.21 7.78
C THR A 256 -9.88 23.20 7.11
N MET A 257 -9.42 23.48 5.89
CA MET A 257 -8.47 22.61 5.19
C MET A 257 -7.13 22.53 5.94
N VAL A 258 -6.58 23.66 6.37
CA VAL A 258 -5.32 23.71 7.14
C VAL A 258 -5.47 23.01 8.50
N TYR A 259 -6.58 23.26 9.21
CA TYR A 259 -6.84 22.63 10.49
C TYR A 259 -7.02 21.11 10.37
N SER A 260 -7.77 20.66 9.36
CA SER A 260 -7.92 19.22 9.10
C SER A 260 -6.58 18.57 8.74
N PHE A 261 -5.71 19.23 7.97
CA PHE A 261 -4.36 18.73 7.71
C PHE A 261 -3.56 18.62 9.00
N TYR A 262 -3.56 19.66 9.85
CA TYR A 262 -2.87 19.63 11.14
C TYR A 262 -3.33 18.43 11.98
N LEU A 263 -4.64 18.22 12.08
CA LEU A 263 -5.26 17.14 12.85
C LEU A 263 -4.83 15.74 12.37
N PHE A 264 -4.81 15.52 11.05
CA PHE A 264 -4.44 14.23 10.45
C PHE A 264 -2.96 14.12 10.05
N SER A 265 -2.15 15.16 10.29
CA SER A 265 -0.73 15.18 9.95
C SER A 265 0.10 14.03 10.57
N PRO A 266 -0.21 13.51 11.78
CA PRO A 266 0.50 12.35 12.33
C PRO A 266 0.35 11.09 11.46
N LEU A 267 -0.74 10.94 10.69
CA LEU A 267 -0.90 9.79 9.80
C LEU A 267 0.18 9.74 8.71
N ALA A 268 0.64 10.92 8.26
CA ALA A 268 1.63 11.08 7.21
C ALA A 268 3.07 11.22 7.75
N TYR A 269 3.26 11.99 8.82
CA TYR A 269 4.58 12.23 9.42
C TYR A 269 4.98 11.21 10.48
N GLY A 270 4.05 10.37 10.91
CA GLY A 270 4.25 9.28 11.87
C GLY A 270 3.48 9.48 13.18
N MET A 271 2.76 8.43 13.60
CA MET A 271 1.98 8.37 14.84
C MET A 271 2.69 7.53 15.90
N SER A 272 2.80 8.01 17.14
CA SER A 272 3.29 7.24 18.27
C SER A 272 2.17 6.78 19.20
N GLY A 273 2.45 5.75 20.01
CA GLY A 273 1.51 5.24 21.02
C GLY A 273 0.64 4.07 20.53
N PRO A 274 -0.40 3.69 21.30
CA PRO A 274 -1.30 2.59 20.98
C PRO A 274 -2.19 2.91 19.76
N SER A 275 -2.73 1.88 19.10
CA SER A 275 -3.63 2.06 17.93
C SER A 275 -4.87 2.87 18.31
N ALA A 276 -5.43 3.63 17.37
CA ALA A 276 -6.68 4.38 17.51
C ALA A 276 -7.88 3.50 17.88
N ASN A 277 -7.77 2.17 17.77
CA ASN A 277 -8.78 1.23 18.27
C ASN A 277 -8.82 1.16 19.81
N GLU A 278 -7.73 1.51 20.49
CA GLU A 278 -7.68 1.50 21.94
C GLU A 278 -8.23 2.82 22.52
N PRO A 279 -9.14 2.79 23.52
CA PRO A 279 -9.71 4.01 24.11
C PRO A 279 -8.69 4.94 24.78
N ASN A 280 -7.52 4.40 25.14
CA ASN A 280 -6.40 5.14 25.74
C ASN A 280 -5.53 5.86 24.69
N SER A 281 -5.80 5.67 23.39
CA SER A 281 -5.00 6.26 22.32
C SER A 281 -5.32 7.73 22.11
N THR A 282 -4.28 8.55 21.95
CA THR A 282 -4.40 9.96 21.56
C THR A 282 -5.06 10.13 20.19
N MET A 283 -5.03 9.08 19.37
CA MET A 283 -5.59 9.05 18.01
C MET A 283 -7.02 8.48 17.97
N HIS A 284 -7.56 7.99 19.09
CA HIS A 284 -8.89 7.37 19.15
C HIS A 284 -10.00 8.32 18.65
N GLY A 285 -9.93 9.62 18.98
CA GLY A 285 -10.90 10.62 18.52
C GLY A 285 -10.86 10.91 17.00
N LEU A 286 -9.81 10.48 16.31
CA LEU A 286 -9.65 10.64 14.87
C LEU A 286 -10.21 9.46 14.07
N ARG A 287 -10.59 8.38 14.75
CA ARG A 287 -11.23 7.22 14.15
C ARG A 287 -12.71 7.50 13.90
N TRP A 288 -13.01 8.11 12.76
CA TRP A 288 -14.39 8.45 12.38
C TRP A 288 -15.17 7.28 11.79
N MET A 289 -14.49 6.23 11.34
CA MET A 289 -15.11 5.00 10.83
C MET A 289 -14.49 3.79 11.50
N ASP A 290 -15.31 2.77 11.77
CA ASP A 290 -14.87 1.55 12.45
C ASP A 290 -13.82 0.77 11.66
N THR A 291 -13.82 0.93 10.34
CA THR A 291 -12.88 0.29 9.40
C THR A 291 -11.49 0.93 9.38
N TRP A 292 -11.29 2.05 10.07
CA TRP A 292 -9.99 2.71 10.17
C TRP A 292 -9.17 2.07 11.30
N GLU A 293 -8.06 1.43 10.92
CA GLU A 293 -7.19 0.64 11.80
C GLU A 293 -5.77 1.22 11.87
N PHE A 294 -5.67 2.50 12.25
CA PHE A 294 -4.39 3.19 12.43
C PHE A 294 -3.95 3.30 13.89
#